data_AF-A0A4R3J4G3-F1
#
_entry.id   AF-A0A4R3J4G3-F1
#
_cell.length_a   1.000
_cell.length_b   1.000
_cell.length_c   1.000
_cell.angle_alpha   90.00
_cell.angle_beta   90.00
_cell.angle_gamma   90.00
#
_symmetry.space_group_name_H-M   'P 1'
#
loop_
_entity.id
_entity.type
_entity.pdbx_description
1 polymer ?
#
loop_
_entity_poly.entity_id
_entity_poly.type
_entity_poly.pdbx_seq_one_letter_code
_entity_poly.pdbx_strand_id
1 'polypeptide(L)'
;MAIEDRLPDQFSRNLLSGSLMVANDSSNPVRLHLAAAGLRELFGHILHSNAPDEAVRACSWFKQDPNTRTVTRRQKAIYSTQGGLSDAFVEQLGLDVEDLHKAAIRSIEVLNKATHVRPATLVSDDKTIQAFIDEAVTALDGLLESFYHGRNAVKNALVDDVYRAMSDALIERTFDDIDILAGKGYEIDPWIDDAEIEVEALLSESLVVRFSGVAHVTLHYGSKHDAAEVQHDFPFWLRFEAPIDKPAKLALIGHRFDDTSWYS
;
A
#
# COMPACT_ATOMS: atom_id res chain seq x y z
N MET A 1 13.15 -7.85 -7.22
CA MET A 1 11.95 -8.52 -6.67
C MET A 1 11.24 -9.20 -7.83
N ALA A 2 10.80 -10.45 -7.68
CA ALA A 2 10.15 -11.16 -8.78
C ALA A 2 8.74 -10.61 -9.03
N ILE A 3 8.15 -10.84 -10.20
CA ILE A 3 6.79 -10.34 -10.50
C ILE A 3 5.76 -11.01 -9.58
N GLU A 4 5.98 -12.28 -9.26
CA GLU A 4 5.16 -13.12 -8.40
C GLU A 4 5.03 -12.54 -6.99
N ASP A 5 6.08 -11.88 -6.48
CA ASP A 5 6.10 -11.28 -5.15
C ASP A 5 5.18 -10.06 -5.03
N ARG A 6 4.87 -9.41 -6.17
CA ARG A 6 3.98 -8.25 -6.25
C ARG A 6 2.54 -8.61 -6.59
N LEU A 7 2.25 -9.88 -6.85
CA LEU A 7 0.89 -10.33 -7.13
C LEU A 7 0.06 -10.39 -5.84
N PRO A 8 -1.22 -9.98 -5.87
CA PRO A 8 -2.01 -9.74 -4.67
C PRO A 8 -2.34 -11.01 -3.89
N ASP A 9 -2.37 -12.17 -4.54
CA ASP A 9 -2.78 -13.43 -3.93
C ASP A 9 -2.25 -14.67 -4.68
N GLN A 10 -2.49 -15.84 -4.09
CA GLN A 10 -2.11 -17.12 -4.68
C GLN A 10 -2.85 -17.41 -6.00
N PHE A 11 -4.09 -16.93 -6.14
CA PHE A 11 -4.84 -17.08 -7.38
C PHE A 11 -4.12 -16.41 -8.56
N SER A 12 -3.66 -15.18 -8.36
CA SER A 12 -2.90 -14.40 -9.34
C SER A 12 -1.60 -15.10 -9.74
N ARG A 13 -0.88 -15.65 -8.75
CA ARG A 13 0.36 -16.42 -8.98
C ARG A 13 0.08 -17.68 -9.81
N ASN A 14 -0.98 -18.41 -9.49
CA ASN A 14 -1.40 -19.59 -10.23
C ASN A 14 -1.81 -19.24 -11.67
N LEU A 15 -2.51 -18.12 -11.87
CA LEU A 15 -2.98 -17.70 -13.18
C LEU A 15 -1.83 -17.24 -14.08
N LEU A 16 -0.84 -16.53 -13.54
CA LEU A 16 0.40 -16.21 -14.25
C LEU A 16 1.14 -17.48 -14.65
N SER A 17 1.45 -18.33 -13.67
CA SER A 17 2.19 -19.58 -13.90
C SER A 17 1.50 -20.48 -14.91
N GLY A 18 0.18 -20.70 -14.79
CA GLY A 18 -0.61 -21.50 -15.71
C GLY A 18 -0.64 -20.91 -17.12
N SER A 19 -0.76 -19.59 -17.26
CA SER A 19 -0.72 -18.92 -18.58
C SER A 19 0.64 -19.11 -19.27
N LEU A 20 1.73 -19.02 -18.51
CA LEU A 20 3.09 -19.26 -19.02
C LEU A 20 3.32 -20.73 -19.37
N MET A 21 2.80 -21.66 -18.57
CA MET A 21 2.85 -23.10 -18.89
C MET A 21 2.14 -23.39 -20.21
N VAL A 22 0.94 -22.82 -20.41
CA VAL A 22 0.19 -22.97 -21.66
C VAL A 22 0.99 -22.40 -22.83
N ALA A 23 1.55 -21.20 -22.70
CA ALA A 23 2.38 -20.58 -23.75
C ALA A 23 3.56 -21.46 -24.18
N ASN A 24 4.14 -22.20 -23.24
CA ASN A 24 5.29 -23.08 -23.47
C ASN A 24 4.91 -24.48 -24.00
N ASP A 25 3.63 -24.83 -24.03
CA ASP A 25 3.16 -26.12 -24.56
C ASP A 25 3.15 -26.12 -26.09
N SER A 26 4.26 -26.52 -26.72
CA SER A 26 4.40 -26.60 -28.18
C SER A 26 3.47 -27.61 -28.86
N SER A 27 2.83 -28.51 -28.11
CA SER A 27 1.84 -29.43 -28.64
C SER A 27 0.45 -28.79 -28.80
N ASN A 28 0.22 -27.63 -28.16
CA ASN A 28 -1.06 -26.96 -28.15
C ASN A 28 -1.17 -25.89 -29.25
N PRO A 29 -1.98 -26.11 -30.30
CA PRO A 29 -2.09 -25.19 -31.45
C PRO A 29 -2.78 -23.86 -31.11
N VAL A 30 -3.45 -23.76 -29.96
CA VAL A 30 -4.14 -22.54 -29.49
C VAL A 30 -3.45 -21.89 -28.29
N ARG A 31 -2.22 -22.32 -27.94
CA ARG A 31 -1.49 -21.85 -26.75
C ARG A 31 -1.41 -20.34 -26.60
N LEU A 32 -1.21 -19.59 -27.68
CA LEU A 32 -1.18 -18.14 -27.64
C LEU A 32 -2.51 -17.56 -27.16
N HIS A 33 -3.63 -18.07 -27.69
CA HIS A 33 -4.97 -17.56 -27.37
C HIS A 33 -5.33 -17.85 -25.92
N LEU A 34 -5.03 -19.07 -25.46
CA LEU A 34 -5.30 -19.48 -24.08
C LEU A 34 -4.42 -18.74 -23.08
N ALA A 35 -3.11 -18.59 -23.35
CA ALA A 35 -2.21 -17.81 -22.52
C ALA A 35 -2.63 -16.34 -22.45
N ALA A 36 -2.98 -15.73 -23.59
CA ALA A 36 -3.46 -14.36 -23.62
C ALA A 36 -4.78 -14.15 -22.88
N ALA A 37 -5.69 -15.13 -22.94
CA ALA A 37 -6.92 -15.11 -22.15
C ALA A 37 -6.62 -15.15 -20.65
N GLY A 38 -5.73 -16.05 -20.21
CA GLY A 38 -5.30 -16.13 -18.81
C GLY A 38 -4.63 -14.85 -18.32
N LEU A 39 -3.75 -14.25 -19.12
CA LEU A 39 -3.12 -12.96 -18.80
C LEU A 39 -4.13 -11.79 -18.75
N ARG A 40 -5.19 -11.82 -19.57
CA ARG A 40 -6.27 -10.83 -19.50
C ARG A 40 -7.08 -10.98 -18.21
N GLU A 41 -7.40 -12.20 -17.81
CA GLU A 41 -8.10 -12.46 -16.54
C GLU A 41 -7.23 -12.04 -15.35
N LEU A 42 -5.92 -12.31 -15.39
CA LEU A 42 -4.97 -11.86 -14.38
C LEU A 42 -4.96 -10.34 -14.26
N PHE A 43 -4.89 -9.65 -15.39
CA PHE A 43 -4.97 -8.19 -15.44
C PHE A 43 -6.27 -7.67 -14.83
N GLY A 44 -7.42 -8.25 -15.20
CA GLY A 44 -8.73 -7.88 -14.66
C GLY A 44 -8.79 -8.07 -13.14
N HIS A 45 -8.28 -9.20 -12.65
CA HIS A 45 -8.22 -9.52 -11.23
C HIS A 45 -7.33 -8.54 -10.46
N ILE A 46 -6.11 -8.26 -10.94
CA ILE A 46 -5.19 -7.29 -10.31
C ILE A 46 -5.84 -5.91 -10.19
N LEU A 47 -6.51 -5.45 -11.24
CA LEU A 47 -7.23 -4.17 -11.20
C LEU A 47 -8.38 -4.19 -10.19
N HIS A 48 -9.10 -5.30 -10.08
CA HIS A 48 -10.19 -5.43 -9.11
C HIS A 48 -9.65 -5.48 -7.68
N SER A 49 -8.57 -6.23 -7.42
CA SER A 49 -7.95 -6.32 -6.10
C SER A 49 -7.33 -5.00 -5.63
N ASN A 50 -6.69 -4.24 -6.53
CA ASN A 50 -6.09 -2.94 -6.19
C ASN A 50 -7.13 -1.80 -6.09
N ALA A 51 -8.19 -1.88 -6.89
CA ALA A 51 -9.21 -0.84 -6.95
C ALA A 51 -10.62 -1.45 -7.08
N PRO A 52 -11.16 -2.05 -6.00
CA PRO A 52 -12.51 -2.61 -5.99
C PRO A 52 -13.53 -1.56 -6.40
N ASP A 53 -14.55 -1.94 -7.18
CA ASP A 53 -15.54 -0.98 -7.71
C ASP A 53 -16.25 -0.20 -6.59
N GLU A 54 -16.55 -0.88 -5.48
CA GLU A 54 -17.16 -0.28 -4.29
C GLU A 54 -16.24 0.74 -3.62
N ALA A 55 -14.96 0.42 -3.47
CA ALA A 55 -13.98 1.31 -2.88
C ALA A 55 -13.78 2.57 -3.75
N VAL A 56 -13.68 2.40 -5.08
CA VAL A 56 -13.58 3.54 -5.99
C VAL A 56 -14.83 4.41 -5.94
N ARG A 57 -16.03 3.81 -5.88
CA ARG A 57 -17.30 4.56 -5.78
C ARG A 57 -17.45 5.33 -4.47
N ALA A 58 -16.85 4.86 -3.39
CA ALA A 58 -16.88 5.53 -2.10
C ALA A 58 -15.98 6.79 -2.05
N CYS A 59 -15.09 6.97 -3.04
CA CYS A 59 -14.21 8.14 -3.05
C CYS A 59 -14.98 9.43 -3.34
N SER A 60 -14.65 10.51 -2.61
CA SER A 60 -15.27 11.82 -2.79
C SER A 60 -15.08 12.42 -4.18
N TRP A 61 -13.98 12.07 -4.86
CA TRP A 61 -13.65 12.50 -6.21
C TRP A 61 -14.35 11.68 -7.30
N PHE A 62 -14.99 10.55 -6.96
CA PHE A 62 -15.60 9.67 -7.95
C PHE A 62 -16.81 10.33 -8.64
N LYS A 63 -16.88 10.15 -9.96
CA LYS A 63 -18.02 10.55 -10.79
C LYS A 63 -18.36 9.43 -11.76
N GLN A 64 -19.59 8.93 -11.74
CA GLN A 64 -20.00 7.88 -12.67
C GLN A 64 -19.91 8.38 -14.12
N ASP A 65 -19.18 7.66 -14.96
CA ASP A 65 -19.13 7.94 -16.40
C ASP A 65 -20.50 7.61 -17.02
N PRO A 66 -21.13 8.53 -17.78
CA PRO A 66 -22.45 8.29 -18.37
C PRO A 66 -22.47 7.15 -19.40
N ASN A 67 -21.31 6.76 -19.95
CA ASN A 67 -21.20 5.74 -21.00
C ASN A 67 -21.03 4.32 -20.44
N THR A 68 -20.85 4.15 -19.14
CA THR A 68 -20.74 2.82 -18.52
C THR A 68 -21.41 2.78 -17.16
N ARG A 69 -21.90 1.60 -16.77
CA ARG A 69 -22.42 1.36 -15.42
C ARG A 69 -21.32 0.92 -14.44
N THR A 70 -20.12 0.61 -14.93
CA THR A 70 -18.99 0.13 -14.13
C THR A 70 -18.02 1.26 -13.82
N VAL A 71 -17.08 1.01 -12.91
CA VAL A 71 -15.93 1.90 -12.73
C VAL A 71 -15.02 1.79 -13.96
N THR A 72 -14.53 2.93 -14.46
CA THR A 72 -13.62 2.94 -15.61
C THR A 72 -12.21 2.51 -15.20
N ARG A 73 -11.42 2.01 -16.17
CA ARG A 73 -10.00 1.70 -15.94
C ARG A 73 -9.19 2.91 -15.50
N ARG A 74 -9.51 4.10 -16.04
CA ARG A 74 -8.89 5.36 -15.63
C ARG A 74 -9.15 5.66 -14.15
N GLN A 75 -10.39 5.48 -13.69
CA GLN A 75 -10.74 5.67 -12.28
C GLN A 75 -10.06 4.65 -11.38
N LYS A 76 -9.93 3.39 -11.83
CA LYS A 76 -9.14 2.39 -11.10
C LYS A 76 -7.66 2.77 -11.01
N ALA A 77 -7.07 3.32 -12.08
CA ALA A 77 -5.69 3.80 -12.06
C ALA A 77 -5.49 4.93 -11.03
N ILE A 78 -6.39 5.93 -11.03
CA ILE A 78 -6.39 7.03 -10.05
C ILE A 78 -6.46 6.47 -8.64
N TYR A 79 -7.43 5.59 -8.37
CA TYR A 79 -7.57 4.98 -7.05
C TYR A 79 -6.32 4.20 -6.66
N SER A 80 -5.75 3.38 -7.55
CA SER A 80 -4.54 2.60 -7.29
C SER A 80 -3.32 3.46 -6.94
N THR A 81 -3.26 4.71 -7.41
CA THR A 81 -2.16 5.64 -7.09
C THR A 81 -2.44 6.50 -5.86
N GLN A 82 -3.63 7.12 -5.73
CA GLN A 82 -3.88 8.12 -4.68
C GLN A 82 -4.98 7.76 -3.68
N GLY A 83 -5.75 6.70 -3.94
CA GLY A 83 -6.80 6.23 -3.03
C GLY A 83 -7.95 7.21 -3.01
N GLY A 84 -8.50 7.49 -1.83
CA GLY A 84 -9.60 8.44 -1.64
C GLY A 84 -9.21 9.92 -1.70
N LEU A 85 -7.91 10.25 -1.74
CA LEU A 85 -7.46 11.65 -1.78
C LEU A 85 -7.92 12.33 -3.06
N SER A 86 -8.39 13.57 -2.94
CA SER A 86 -8.71 14.39 -4.10
C SER A 86 -7.44 14.91 -4.78
N ASP A 87 -7.48 15.09 -6.09
CA ASP A 87 -6.39 15.68 -6.90
C ASP A 87 -5.86 16.98 -6.27
N ALA A 88 -6.75 17.89 -5.85
CA ALA A 88 -6.36 19.15 -5.22
C ALA A 88 -5.54 18.98 -3.93
N PHE A 89 -5.80 17.90 -3.17
CA PHE A 89 -5.02 17.60 -1.96
C PHE A 89 -3.66 17.00 -2.35
N VAL A 90 -3.62 16.10 -3.33
CA VAL A 90 -2.37 15.53 -3.85
C VAL A 90 -1.45 16.62 -4.41
N GLU A 91 -2.00 17.63 -5.09
CA GLU A 91 -1.27 18.80 -5.55
C GLU A 91 -0.74 19.66 -4.39
N GLN A 92 -1.51 19.81 -3.30
CA GLN A 92 -1.05 20.50 -2.08
C GLN A 92 0.14 19.80 -1.42
N LEU A 93 0.24 18.48 -1.55
CA LEU A 93 1.42 17.70 -1.14
C LEU A 93 2.64 17.89 -2.06
N GLY A 94 2.52 18.72 -3.12
CA GLY A 94 3.60 19.00 -4.07
C GLY A 94 3.79 17.97 -5.18
N LEU A 95 2.80 17.08 -5.38
CA LEU A 95 2.84 16.07 -6.43
C LEU A 95 2.10 16.53 -7.69
N ASP A 96 2.64 16.20 -8.86
CA ASP A 96 1.95 16.40 -10.14
C ASP A 96 0.97 15.23 -10.38
N VAL A 97 -0.32 15.53 -10.30
CA VAL A 97 -1.41 14.55 -10.47
C VAL A 97 -1.48 14.01 -11.91
N GLU A 98 -1.18 14.83 -12.92
CA GLU A 98 -1.18 14.37 -14.30
C GLU A 98 -0.10 13.32 -14.51
N ASP A 99 1.13 13.60 -14.07
CA ASP A 99 2.25 12.67 -14.20
C ASP A 99 2.04 11.39 -13.38
N LEU A 100 1.51 11.54 -12.15
CA LEU A 100 1.19 10.42 -11.27
C LEU A 100 0.25 9.40 -11.94
N HIS A 101 -0.83 9.89 -12.56
CA HIS A 101 -1.84 9.02 -13.16
C HIS A 101 -1.46 8.54 -14.56
N LYS A 102 -0.73 9.35 -15.31
CA LYS A 102 -0.37 9.07 -16.71
C LYS A 102 0.44 7.79 -16.85
N ALA A 103 1.37 7.52 -15.94
CA ALA A 103 2.14 6.28 -15.94
C ALA A 103 1.23 5.05 -15.79
N ALA A 104 0.36 5.07 -14.78
CA ALA A 104 -0.58 3.98 -14.49
C ALA A 104 -1.60 3.76 -15.63
N ILE A 105 -2.18 4.83 -16.16
CA ILE A 105 -3.12 4.78 -17.28
C ILE A 105 -2.43 4.18 -18.52
N ARG A 106 -1.21 4.65 -18.84
CA ARG A 106 -0.45 4.13 -19.98
C ARG A 106 -0.12 2.65 -19.80
N SER A 107 0.30 2.21 -18.61
CA SER A 107 0.59 0.79 -18.36
C SER A 107 -0.66 -0.08 -18.55
N ILE A 108 -1.84 0.39 -18.14
CA ILE A 108 -3.11 -0.29 -18.41
C ILE A 108 -3.37 -0.41 -19.92
N GLU A 109 -3.17 0.66 -20.68
CA GLU A 109 -3.39 0.65 -22.13
C GLU A 109 -2.43 -0.30 -22.85
N VAL A 110 -1.15 -0.28 -22.48
CA VAL A 110 -0.13 -1.19 -23.02
C VAL A 110 -0.50 -2.63 -22.72
N LEU A 111 -0.83 -2.98 -21.48
CA LEU A 111 -1.18 -4.36 -21.11
C LEU A 111 -2.49 -4.83 -21.76
N ASN A 112 -3.49 -3.96 -21.85
CA ASN A 112 -4.74 -4.28 -22.53
C ASN A 112 -4.51 -4.56 -24.03
N LYS A 113 -3.57 -3.85 -24.67
CA LYS A 113 -3.16 -4.10 -26.05
C LYS A 113 -2.34 -5.39 -26.16
N ALA A 114 -1.36 -5.58 -25.27
CA ALA A 114 -0.44 -6.71 -25.28
C ALA A 114 -1.14 -8.04 -24.98
N THR A 115 -2.31 -8.03 -24.34
CA THR A 115 -3.13 -9.25 -24.13
C THR A 115 -4.14 -9.49 -25.25
N HIS A 116 -4.30 -8.57 -26.21
CA HIS A 116 -5.30 -8.67 -27.27
C HIS A 116 -4.85 -9.56 -28.43
N VAL A 117 -5.50 -10.72 -28.56
CA VAL A 117 -5.30 -11.64 -29.69
C VAL A 117 -6.41 -11.46 -30.71
N ARG A 118 -6.04 -11.45 -32.00
CA ARG A 118 -6.99 -11.33 -33.11
C ARG A 118 -7.73 -12.66 -33.32
N PRO A 119 -9.08 -12.68 -33.37
CA PRO A 119 -9.87 -13.93 -33.41
C PRO A 119 -9.68 -14.82 -34.64
N ALA A 120 -9.10 -14.31 -35.73
CA ALA A 120 -9.18 -14.94 -37.06
C ALA A 120 -7.85 -15.57 -37.53
N THR A 121 -6.84 -15.70 -36.68
CA THR A 121 -5.54 -16.25 -37.10
C THR A 121 -4.89 -17.04 -35.96
N LEU A 122 -4.73 -18.35 -36.17
CA LEU A 122 -3.88 -19.16 -35.31
C LEU A 122 -2.42 -18.80 -35.57
N VAL A 123 -1.69 -18.49 -34.50
CA VAL A 123 -0.25 -18.23 -34.54
C VAL A 123 0.45 -19.49 -34.08
N SER A 124 1.27 -20.07 -34.95
CA SER A 124 2.04 -21.29 -34.66
C SER A 124 3.54 -21.05 -34.52
N ASP A 125 4.04 -19.89 -34.96
CA ASP A 125 5.46 -19.54 -34.88
C ASP A 125 5.89 -19.28 -33.43
N ASP A 126 6.79 -20.11 -32.92
CA ASP A 126 7.31 -20.05 -31.54
C ASP A 126 7.87 -18.67 -31.18
N LYS A 127 8.62 -18.04 -32.10
CA LYS A 127 9.23 -16.74 -31.84
C LYS A 127 8.18 -15.65 -31.66
N THR A 128 7.16 -15.65 -32.51
CA THR A 128 6.02 -14.72 -32.43
C THR A 128 5.26 -14.91 -31.12
N ILE A 129 5.06 -16.15 -30.68
CA ILE A 129 4.37 -16.46 -29.42
C ILE A 129 5.19 -15.98 -28.24
N GLN A 130 6.49 -16.29 -28.19
CA GLN A 130 7.35 -15.84 -27.10
C GLN A 130 7.43 -14.31 -27.02
N ALA A 131 7.62 -13.63 -28.17
CA ALA A 131 7.64 -12.17 -28.20
C ALA A 131 6.35 -11.54 -27.67
N PHE A 132 5.19 -12.13 -27.98
CA PHE A 132 3.90 -11.67 -27.44
C PHE A 132 3.81 -11.85 -25.92
N ILE A 133 4.24 -13.00 -25.41
CA ILE A 133 4.20 -13.30 -23.98
C ILE A 133 5.16 -12.39 -23.21
N ASP A 134 6.37 -12.19 -23.72
CA ASP A 134 7.35 -11.27 -23.16
C ASP A 134 6.82 -9.83 -23.13
N GLU A 135 6.17 -9.37 -24.20
CA GLU A 135 5.52 -8.05 -24.25
C GLU A 135 4.42 -7.94 -23.18
N ALA A 136 3.57 -8.95 -23.03
CA ALA A 136 2.49 -8.95 -22.06
C ALA A 136 3.00 -9.00 -20.60
N VAL A 137 4.01 -9.81 -20.32
CA VAL A 137 4.64 -9.88 -18.98
C VAL A 137 5.36 -8.60 -18.64
N THR A 138 6.09 -8.00 -19.59
CA THR A 138 6.75 -6.69 -19.42
C THR A 138 5.71 -5.59 -19.15
N ALA A 139 4.58 -5.61 -19.86
CA ALA A 139 3.51 -4.65 -19.64
C ALA A 139 2.83 -4.82 -18.27
N LEU A 140 2.69 -6.06 -17.81
CA LEU A 140 2.18 -6.37 -16.47
C LEU A 140 3.14 -5.87 -15.38
N ASP A 141 4.44 -6.10 -15.57
CA ASP A 141 5.48 -5.61 -14.68
C ASP A 141 5.42 -4.08 -14.54
N GLY A 142 5.42 -3.36 -15.67
CA GLY A 142 5.31 -1.91 -15.69
C GLY A 142 4.00 -1.37 -15.10
N LEU A 143 2.91 -2.15 -15.14
CA LEU A 143 1.67 -1.79 -14.42
C LEU A 143 1.87 -1.87 -12.91
N LEU A 144 2.40 -2.99 -12.41
CA LEU A 144 2.63 -3.19 -10.97
C LEU A 144 3.61 -2.15 -10.41
N GLU A 145 4.68 -1.83 -11.14
CA GLU A 145 5.62 -0.76 -10.77
C GLU A 145 4.93 0.60 -10.73
N SER A 146 4.11 0.94 -11.75
CA SER A 146 3.43 2.23 -11.78
C SER A 146 2.47 2.43 -10.60
N PHE A 147 1.75 1.38 -10.18
CA PHE A 147 0.90 1.43 -9.00
C PHE A 147 1.72 1.57 -7.72
N TYR A 148 2.78 0.79 -7.57
CA TYR A 148 3.66 0.86 -6.40
C TYR A 148 4.31 2.24 -6.25
N HIS A 149 4.92 2.76 -7.32
CA HIS A 149 5.59 4.06 -7.30
C HIS A 149 4.60 5.20 -7.07
N GLY A 150 3.45 5.18 -7.75
CA GLY A 150 2.45 6.22 -7.56
C GLY A 150 1.89 6.22 -6.13
N ARG A 151 1.57 5.04 -5.61
CA ARG A 151 1.08 4.88 -4.23
C ARG A 151 2.09 5.37 -3.21
N ASN A 152 3.36 5.01 -3.37
CA ASN A 152 4.40 5.38 -2.41
C ASN A 152 4.79 6.85 -2.52
N ALA A 153 4.72 7.47 -3.70
CA ALA A 153 4.91 8.90 -3.83
C ALA A 153 3.90 9.67 -2.96
N VAL A 154 2.62 9.26 -3.03
CA VAL A 154 1.55 9.87 -2.21
C VAL A 154 1.73 9.56 -0.72
N LYS A 155 2.00 8.29 -0.36
CA LYS A 155 2.28 7.90 1.04
C LYS A 155 3.42 8.71 1.64
N ASN A 156 4.53 8.85 0.92
CA ASN A 156 5.72 9.54 1.40
C ASN A 156 5.50 11.05 1.54
N ALA A 157 4.78 11.67 0.60
CA ALA A 157 4.46 13.09 0.68
C ALA A 157 3.53 13.42 1.86
N LEU A 158 2.71 12.46 2.30
CA LEU A 158 1.85 12.58 3.48
C LEU A 158 2.62 12.48 4.81
N VAL A 159 3.81 11.87 4.85
CA VAL A 159 4.52 11.59 6.09
C VAL A 159 4.78 12.87 6.88
N ASP A 160 5.19 13.96 6.22
CA ASP A 160 5.51 15.22 6.88
C ASP A 160 4.28 15.87 7.55
N ASP A 161 3.13 15.86 6.87
CA ASP A 161 1.87 16.42 7.38
C ASP A 161 1.35 15.60 8.58
N VAL A 162 1.44 14.28 8.46
CA VAL A 162 1.06 13.35 9.53
C VAL A 162 2.01 13.46 10.71
N TYR A 163 3.33 13.56 10.49
CA TYR A 163 4.34 13.70 11.54
C TYR A 163 4.08 14.88 12.46
N ARG A 164 3.75 16.04 11.87
CA ARG A 164 3.41 17.25 12.64
C ARG A 164 2.19 17.02 13.52
N ALA A 165 1.11 16.49 12.95
CA ALA A 165 -0.12 16.20 13.68
C ALA A 165 0.08 15.14 14.79
N MET A 166 0.92 14.14 14.53
CA MET A 166 1.26 13.09 15.50
C MET A 166 2.11 13.61 16.65
N SER A 167 3.09 14.46 16.36
CA SER A 167 3.94 15.04 17.39
C SER A 167 3.09 15.83 18.40
N ASP A 168 2.14 16.64 17.90
CA ASP A 168 1.20 17.37 18.75
C ASP A 168 0.32 16.42 19.58
N ALA A 169 -0.23 15.37 18.95
CA ALA A 169 -1.09 14.40 19.63
C ALA A 169 -0.36 13.54 20.66
N LEU A 170 0.91 13.18 20.41
CA LEU A 170 1.73 12.37 21.30
C LEU A 170 2.17 13.18 22.52
N ILE A 171 2.57 14.45 22.34
CA ILE A 171 2.88 15.38 23.44
C ILE A 171 1.67 15.56 24.37
N GLU A 172 0.46 15.58 23.82
CA GLU A 172 -0.77 15.68 24.62
C GLU A 172 -1.19 14.36 25.28
N ARG A 173 -0.78 13.21 24.73
CA ARG A 173 -1.20 11.87 25.17
C ARG A 173 0.00 10.94 25.23
N THR A 174 0.71 10.97 26.34
CA THR A 174 1.89 10.13 26.51
C THR A 174 1.75 9.31 27.80
N PHE A 175 1.11 8.15 27.60
CA PHE A 175 1.34 6.89 28.33
C PHE A 175 0.65 6.67 29.70
N ASP A 176 -0.68 6.69 29.71
CA ASP A 176 -1.47 6.10 30.82
C ASP A 176 -1.13 4.59 31.03
N ASP A 177 -0.72 3.88 29.98
CA ASP A 177 -0.39 2.44 30.04
C ASP A 177 0.96 2.16 30.74
N ILE A 178 1.94 3.08 30.67
CA ILE A 178 3.20 2.94 31.42
C ILE A 178 2.96 3.23 32.91
N ASP A 179 2.00 4.10 33.23
CA ASP A 179 1.61 4.43 34.59
C ASP A 179 1.06 3.20 35.36
N ILE A 180 0.36 2.30 34.66
CA ILE A 180 -0.15 1.04 35.22
C ILE A 180 0.99 0.10 35.67
N LEU A 181 2.12 0.09 34.96
CA LEU A 181 3.24 -0.83 35.22
C LEU A 181 4.21 -0.30 36.27
N ALA A 182 4.35 1.03 36.40
CA ALA A 182 5.47 1.60 37.14
C ALA A 182 5.31 1.62 38.66
N GLY A 183 4.10 1.71 39.23
CA GLY A 183 3.79 1.54 40.67
C GLY A 183 4.48 2.45 41.72
N LYS A 184 5.67 3.00 41.46
CA LYS A 184 6.55 3.73 42.40
C LYS A 184 7.39 4.85 41.75
N GLY A 185 6.96 5.36 40.60
CA GLY A 185 7.60 6.48 39.92
C GLY A 185 8.51 6.01 38.79
N TYR A 186 8.30 6.60 37.62
CA TYR A 186 9.09 6.41 36.42
C TYR A 186 9.27 7.77 35.76
N GLU A 187 10.37 7.93 35.05
CA GLU A 187 10.62 9.05 34.15
C GLU A 187 10.71 8.47 32.74
N ILE A 188 9.90 8.98 31.82
CA ILE A 188 10.05 8.67 30.40
C ILE A 188 10.88 9.79 29.79
N ASP A 189 11.92 9.42 29.04
CA ASP A 189 12.63 10.40 28.22
C ASP A 189 11.65 10.98 27.18
N PRO A 190 11.45 12.30 27.12
CA PRO A 190 10.60 12.91 26.11
C PRO A 190 11.13 12.69 24.68
N TRP A 191 12.38 12.27 24.53
CA TRP A 191 12.96 11.89 23.25
C TRP A 191 12.67 10.42 22.92
N ILE A 192 12.14 10.19 21.72
CA ILE A 192 11.87 8.86 21.17
C ILE A 192 12.95 8.56 20.13
N ASP A 193 13.79 7.56 20.41
CA ASP A 193 14.77 7.06 19.44
C ASP A 193 14.10 6.18 18.38
N ASP A 194 14.74 6.09 17.22
CA ASP A 194 14.30 5.29 16.07
C ASP A 194 12.85 5.55 15.64
N ALA A 195 12.40 6.80 15.79
CA ALA A 195 11.07 7.24 15.42
C ALA A 195 10.84 7.09 13.90
N GLU A 196 9.89 6.23 13.52
CA GLU A 196 9.49 5.99 12.14
C GLU A 196 7.98 6.23 11.98
N ILE A 197 7.60 6.91 10.89
CA ILE A 197 6.20 7.06 10.47
C ILE A 197 5.99 6.42 9.11
N GLU A 198 4.97 5.57 9.03
CA GLU A 198 4.52 4.95 7.79
C GLU A 198 3.04 5.23 7.56
N VAL A 199 2.67 5.74 6.38
CA VAL A 199 1.28 5.69 5.92
C VAL A 199 0.99 4.28 5.39
N GLU A 200 0.56 3.35 6.24
CA GLU A 200 0.35 1.95 5.87
C GLU A 200 -0.69 1.80 4.74
N ALA A 201 -1.82 2.50 4.82
CA ALA A 201 -2.92 2.36 3.87
C ALA A 201 -3.58 3.69 3.48
N LEU A 202 -3.94 3.79 2.21
CA LEU A 202 -4.79 4.85 1.65
C LEU A 202 -6.08 4.20 1.14
N LEU A 203 -7.17 4.38 1.89
CA LEU A 203 -8.48 3.84 1.57
C LEU A 203 -9.35 4.91 0.90
N SER A 204 -10.62 4.58 0.66
CA SER A 204 -11.59 5.49 0.02
C SER A 204 -11.95 6.71 0.86
N GLU A 205 -12.07 6.53 2.17
CA GLU A 205 -12.58 7.55 3.10
C GLU A 205 -11.66 7.78 4.31
N SER A 206 -10.68 6.91 4.51
CA SER A 206 -9.70 7.03 5.59
C SER A 206 -8.30 6.65 5.14
N LEU A 207 -7.32 7.03 5.94
CA LEU A 207 -5.94 6.57 5.85
C LEU A 207 -5.52 5.98 7.18
N VAL A 208 -4.58 5.03 7.12
CA VAL A 208 -4.02 4.36 8.28
C VAL A 208 -2.54 4.69 8.36
N VAL A 209 -2.13 5.14 9.53
CA VAL A 209 -0.75 5.53 9.84
C VAL A 209 -0.22 4.66 10.96
N ARG A 210 1.04 4.29 10.86
CA ARG A 210 1.79 3.67 11.93
C ARG A 210 2.93 4.57 12.35
N PHE A 211 3.11 4.66 13.66
CA PHE A 211 4.28 5.26 14.29
C PHE A 211 4.96 4.21 15.14
N SER A 212 6.27 4.14 15.06
CA SER A 212 7.08 3.24 15.88
C SER A 212 8.32 3.94 16.35
N GLY A 213 8.89 3.44 17.44
CA GLY A 213 10.14 3.93 18.00
C GLY A 213 10.50 3.15 19.25
N VAL A 214 11.45 3.69 19.99
CA VAL A 214 11.90 3.16 21.27
C VAL A 214 11.63 4.22 22.34
N ALA A 215 10.86 3.86 23.35
CA ALA A 215 10.64 4.69 24.53
C ALA A 215 11.68 4.33 25.60
N HIS A 216 12.48 5.30 26.03
CA HIS A 216 13.42 5.13 27.14
C HIS A 216 12.71 5.47 28.45
N VAL A 217 12.68 4.51 29.36
CA VAL A 217 12.01 4.66 30.66
C VAL A 217 13.02 4.39 31.76
N THR A 218 13.17 5.35 32.66
CA THR A 218 13.93 5.19 33.90
C THR A 218 12.97 4.86 35.03
N LEU A 219 13.15 3.69 35.64
CA LEU A 219 12.37 3.24 36.77
C LEU A 219 13.10 3.60 38.07
N HIS A 220 12.36 4.19 39.02
CA HIS A 220 12.91 4.54 40.33
C HIS A 220 12.44 3.52 41.39
N TYR A 221 13.40 2.90 42.05
CA TYR A 221 13.17 1.95 43.13
C TYR A 221 13.79 2.42 44.43
N GLY A 222 13.24 1.94 45.55
CA GLY A 222 13.83 2.13 46.87
C GLY A 222 13.32 3.37 47.63
N SER A 223 13.93 3.65 48.78
CA SER A 223 13.53 4.75 49.67
C SER A 223 14.41 5.97 49.45
N LYS A 224 14.05 7.15 49.98
CA LYS A 224 14.86 8.38 49.86
C LYS A 224 16.33 8.25 50.28
N HIS A 225 16.68 7.22 51.03
CA HIS A 225 18.04 6.98 51.53
C HIS A 225 18.75 5.80 50.84
N ASP A 226 18.06 5.10 49.94
CA ASP A 226 18.57 3.94 49.20
C ASP A 226 17.77 3.83 47.88
N ALA A 227 17.99 4.80 46.99
CA ALA A 227 17.32 4.87 45.70
C ALA A 227 18.17 4.18 44.63
N ALA A 228 17.52 3.41 43.76
CA ALA A 228 18.11 2.78 42.58
C ALA A 228 17.34 3.21 41.34
N GLU A 229 18.07 3.47 40.26
CA GLU A 229 17.52 3.83 38.96
C GLU A 229 17.89 2.74 37.96
N VAL A 230 16.90 2.26 37.20
CA VAL A 230 17.10 1.24 36.17
C VAL A 230 16.50 1.75 34.87
N GLN A 231 17.32 1.79 33.83
CA GLN A 231 16.89 2.18 32.49
C GLN A 231 16.38 0.97 31.71
N HIS A 232 15.26 1.14 31.03
CA HIS A 232 14.66 0.16 30.15
C HIS A 232 14.26 0.81 28.84
N ASP A 233 14.53 0.09 27.75
CA ASP A 233 14.11 0.46 26.41
C ASP A 233 12.88 -0.35 26.03
N PHE A 234 11.83 0.34 25.61
CA PHE A 234 10.56 -0.25 25.20
C PHE A 234 10.29 0.07 23.74
N PRO A 235 10.64 -0.84 22.80
CA PRO A 235 10.17 -0.75 21.44
C PRO A 235 8.65 -0.73 21.40
N PHE A 236 8.07 0.19 20.63
CA PHE A 236 6.63 0.31 20.54
C PHE A 236 6.16 0.61 19.11
N TRP A 237 4.88 0.37 18.88
CA TRP A 237 4.18 0.94 17.75
C TRP A 237 2.78 1.39 18.15
N LEU A 238 2.33 2.45 17.51
CA LEU A 238 0.99 3.01 17.58
C LEU A 238 0.41 3.03 16.18
N ARG A 239 -0.89 2.74 16.07
CA ARG A 239 -1.62 2.72 14.81
C ARG A 239 -2.80 3.68 14.91
N PHE A 240 -2.88 4.58 13.93
CA PHE A 240 -3.89 5.63 13.87
C PHE A 240 -4.70 5.52 12.59
N GLU A 241 -5.95 5.95 12.67
CA GLU A 241 -6.81 6.17 11.51
C GLU A 241 -7.20 7.65 11.45
N ALA A 242 -7.21 8.24 10.26
CA ALA A 242 -7.71 9.58 10.01
C ALA A 242 -8.65 9.61 8.81
N PRO A 243 -9.65 10.51 8.79
CA PRO A 243 -10.42 10.80 7.59
C PRO A 243 -9.51 11.24 6.44
N ILE A 244 -9.77 10.75 5.22
CA ILE A 244 -8.93 11.01 4.05
C ILE A 244 -8.87 12.51 3.68
N ASP A 245 -9.92 13.27 4.01
CA ASP A 245 -10.01 14.71 3.79
C ASP A 245 -9.38 15.55 4.91
N LYS A 246 -9.01 14.91 6.03
CA LYS A 246 -8.39 15.54 7.20
C LYS A 246 -7.30 14.62 7.80
N PRO A 247 -6.18 14.38 7.10
CA PRO A 247 -5.11 13.47 7.54
C PRO A 247 -4.55 13.74 8.94
N ALA A 248 -4.61 14.99 9.41
CA ALA A 248 -4.15 15.39 10.74
C ALA A 248 -5.11 14.99 11.89
N LYS A 249 -6.35 14.57 11.60
CA LYS A 249 -7.33 14.17 12.62
C LYS A 249 -7.20 12.69 12.96
N LEU A 250 -6.08 12.36 13.60
CA LEU A 250 -5.71 10.99 13.93
C LEU A 250 -6.45 10.48 15.17
N ALA A 251 -6.99 9.27 15.07
CA ALA A 251 -7.59 8.51 16.16
C ALA A 251 -6.80 7.23 16.36
N LEU A 252 -6.38 6.95 17.60
CA LEU A 252 -5.67 5.72 17.94
C LEU A 252 -6.60 4.52 17.78
N ILE A 253 -6.20 3.54 16.96
CA ILE A 253 -6.95 2.30 16.69
C ILE A 253 -6.21 1.04 17.14
N GLY A 254 -4.93 1.15 17.49
CA GLY A 254 -4.15 0.05 18.05
C GLY A 254 -2.79 0.50 18.56
N HIS A 255 -2.22 -0.25 19.48
CA HIS A 255 -0.88 -0.01 20.00
C HIS A 255 -0.25 -1.32 20.47
N ARG A 256 1.08 -1.30 20.65
CA ARG A 256 1.84 -2.33 21.38
C ARG A 256 3.10 -1.69 21.95
N PHE A 257 3.41 -2.04 23.19
CA PHE A 257 4.72 -1.85 23.81
C PHE A 257 5.34 -3.24 24.01
N ASP A 258 6.62 -3.37 23.70
CA ASP A 258 7.36 -4.60 23.99
C ASP A 258 8.02 -4.49 25.37
N ASP A 259 7.35 -5.01 26.38
CA ASP A 259 7.78 -4.99 27.79
C ASP A 259 8.53 -6.27 28.20
N THR A 260 9.00 -7.07 27.24
CA THR A 260 9.68 -8.33 27.55
C THR A 260 10.96 -8.12 28.36
N SER A 261 11.63 -6.98 28.21
CA SER A 261 12.80 -6.57 29.01
C SER A 261 12.48 -6.29 30.48
N TRP A 262 11.20 -6.12 30.84
CA TRP A 262 10.75 -5.90 32.22
C TRP A 262 10.86 -7.17 33.07
N TYR A 263 10.64 -8.33 32.47
CA TYR A 263 10.55 -9.61 33.18
C TYR A 263 11.84 -10.44 33.15
N SER A 264 12.91 -9.92 32.55
CA SER A 264 14.21 -10.58 32.38
C SER A 264 15.24 -10.19 33.43
#